data_AF-A0A9E6RSK4-F1
#
_entry.id   AF-A0A9E6RSK4-F1
#
_cell.length_a   1.000
_cell.length_b   1.000
_cell.length_c   1.000
_cell.angle_alpha   90.00
_cell.angle_beta   90.00
_cell.angle_gamma   90.00
#
_symmetry.space_group_name_H-M   'P 1'
#
loop_
_entity.id
_entity.type
_entity.pdbx_description
1 polymer ?
#
loop_
_entity_poly.entity_id
_entity_poly.type
_entity_poly.pdbx_seq_one_letter_code
_entity_poly.pdbx_strand_id
1 'polypeptide(L)' 'MKTENNLNHNEFNVREYVKQMSSLLELPINDEYEEEVIANFERIRSIAELVNKFSIPEEIEIAPIFEP' A
#
# COMPACT_ATOMS: atom_id res chain seq x y z
N MET A 1 8.35 30.88 19.39
CA MET A 1 7.19 30.17 18.81
C MET A 1 7.71 29.35 17.65
N LYS A 2 7.93 28.03 17.83
CA LYS A 2 8.25 27.11 16.74
C LYS A 2 6.96 26.36 16.46
N THR A 3 6.38 26.57 15.29
CA THR A 3 5.15 25.94 14.86
C THR A 3 5.46 24.49 14.53
N GLU A 4 4.99 23.57 15.36
CA GLU A 4 5.00 22.14 15.05
C GLU A 4 4.01 21.92 13.90
N ASN A 5 4.51 21.45 12.76
CA ASN A 5 3.67 20.99 11.67
C ASN A 5 2.92 19.75 12.17
N ASN A 6 1.64 19.92 12.51
CA ASN A 6 0.72 18.79 12.73
C ASN A 6 0.56 18.05 11.40
N LEU A 7 1.39 17.04 11.17
CA LEU A 7 1.10 15.96 10.24
C LEU A 7 -0.15 15.27 10.77
N ASN A 8 -1.31 15.61 10.22
CA ASN A 8 -2.48 14.78 10.35
C ASN A 8 -2.12 13.41 9.77
N HIS A 9 -1.75 12.47 10.62
CA HIS A 9 -1.69 11.06 10.28
C HIS A 9 -3.12 10.61 10.05
N ASN A 10 -3.61 10.83 8.83
CA ASN A 10 -4.82 10.16 8.37
C ASN A 10 -4.47 8.67 8.39
N GLU A 11 -5.03 7.93 9.34
CA GLU A 11 -4.81 6.50 9.49
C GLU A 11 -5.12 5.82 8.14
N PHE A 12 -4.21 4.98 7.66
CA PHE A 12 -4.37 4.35 6.36
C PHE A 12 -5.58 3.41 6.38
N ASN A 13 -6.63 3.78 5.63
CA ASN A 13 -7.87 3.01 5.55
C ASN A 13 -7.80 2.04 4.37
N VAL A 14 -7.64 0.75 4.67
CA VAL A 14 -7.51 -0.31 3.66
C VAL A 14 -8.76 -0.42 2.78
N ARG A 15 -9.96 -0.30 3.35
CA ARG A 15 -11.20 -0.39 2.57
C ARG A 15 -11.29 0.72 1.52
N GLU A 16 -11.03 1.96 1.94
CA GLU A 16 -11.06 3.10 1.03
C GLU A 16 -9.99 2.95 -0.06
N TYR A 17 -8.79 2.49 0.31
CA TYR A 17 -7.73 2.19 -0.66
C TYR A 17 -8.17 1.14 -1.69
N VAL A 18 -8.71 -0.01 -1.25
CA VAL A 18 -9.18 -1.08 -2.15
C VAL A 18 -10.26 -0.56 -3.10
N LYS A 19 -11.20 0.23 -2.60
CA LYS A 19 -12.27 0.84 -3.41
C LYS A 19 -11.74 1.84 -4.43
N GLN A 20 -10.79 2.70 -4.05
CA GLN A 20 -10.19 3.65 -4.97
C GLN A 20 -9.36 2.95 -6.04
N MET A 21 -8.60 1.91 -5.67
CA MET A 21 -7.77 1.15 -6.60
C MET A 21 -8.58 0.29 -7.57
N SER A 22 -9.68 -0.32 -7.13
CA SER A 22 -10.58 -1.06 -8.03
C SER A 22 -11.19 -0.14 -9.09
N SER A 23 -11.55 1.09 -8.70
CA SER A 23 -12.02 2.11 -9.64
C SER A 23 -10.92 2.60 -10.58
N LEU A 24 -9.71 2.86 -10.06
CA LEU A 24 -8.58 3.37 -10.86
C LEU A 24 -8.11 2.36 -11.92
N LEU A 25 -8.12 1.07 -11.57
CA LEU A 25 -7.65 -0.02 -12.44
C LEU A 25 -8.75 -0.56 -13.37
N GLU A 26 -9.97 0.00 -13.30
CA GLU A 26 -11.15 -0.54 -13.99
C GLU A 26 -11.37 -2.03 -13.73
N LEU A 27 -11.06 -2.46 -12.49
CA LEU A 27 -11.14 -3.85 -12.05
C LEU A 27 -12.19 -3.96 -10.95
N PRO A 28 -13.49 -4.04 -11.31
CA PRO A 28 -14.55 -4.14 -10.32
C PRO A 28 -14.42 -5.43 -9.52
N ILE A 29 -14.58 -5.32 -8.20
CA ILE A 29 -14.61 -6.45 -7.28
C ILE A 29 -16.07 -6.84 -7.09
N ASN A 30 -16.40 -8.12 -7.25
CA ASN A 30 -17.73 -8.62 -6.93
C ASN A 30 -17.97 -8.50 -5.42
N ASP A 31 -19.14 -8.00 -5.03
CA ASP A 31 -19.58 -7.81 -3.64
C ASP A 31 -19.35 -9.05 -2.76
N GLU A 32 -19.47 -10.26 -3.32
CA GLU A 32 -19.20 -11.53 -2.60
C GLU A 32 -17.74 -11.64 -2.11
N TYR A 33 -16.79 -11.02 -2.81
CA TYR A 33 -15.36 -11.11 -2.53
C TYR A 33 -14.78 -9.84 -1.87
N GLU A 34 -15.55 -8.75 -1.74
CA GLU A 34 -15.03 -7.46 -1.27
C GLU A 34 -14.35 -7.58 0.10
N GLU A 35 -15.02 -8.23 1.06
CA GLU A 35 -14.49 -8.41 2.42
C GLU A 35 -13.22 -9.27 2.45
N GLU A 36 -13.14 -10.30 1.60
CA GLU A 36 -11.97 -11.17 1.53
C GLU A 36 -10.76 -10.45 0.91
N VAL A 37 -11.00 -9.62 -0.12
CA VAL A 37 -9.97 -8.77 -0.71
C VAL A 37 -9.45 -7.79 0.33
N ILE A 38 -10.33 -7.12 1.08
CA ILE A 38 -9.94 -6.20 2.15
C ILE A 38 -9.11 -6.92 3.22
N ALA A 39 -9.54 -8.09 3.67
CA ALA A 39 -8.81 -8.89 4.66
C ALA A 39 -7.40 -9.29 4.17
N ASN A 40 -7.25 -9.58 2.87
CA ASN A 40 -5.95 -9.87 2.27
C ASN A 40 -5.06 -8.62 2.24
N PHE A 41 -5.61 -7.45 1.91
CA PHE A 41 -4.85 -6.20 1.94
C PHE A 41 -4.42 -5.81 3.36
N GLU A 42 -5.23 -6.05 4.40
CA GLU A 42 -4.82 -5.84 5.80
C GLU A 42 -3.62 -6.70 6.21
N ARG A 43 -3.60 -7.97 5.78
CA ARG A 43 -2.43 -8.85 5.97
C ARG A 43 -1.20 -8.35 5.22
N ILE A 44 -1.36 -7.99 3.95
CA ILE A 44 -0.25 -7.47 3.12
C ILE A 44 0.31 -6.19 3.74
N ARG A 45 -0.55 -5.26 4.18
CA ARG A 45 -0.16 -4.03 4.84
C ARG A 45 0.68 -4.30 6.07
N SER A 46 0.25 -5.23 6.93
CA SER A 46 0.99 -5.58 8.15
C SER A 46 2.42 -6.05 7.85
N ILE A 47 2.60 -6.80 6.75
CA ILE A 47 3.94 -7.22 6.27
C ILE A 47 4.70 -6.03 5.68
N ALA A 48 4.03 -5.22 4.86
CA ALA A 48 4.62 -4.04 4.23
C ALA A 48 5.10 -3.01 5.25
N GLU A 49 4.40 -2.83 6.38
CA GLU A 49 4.85 -1.96 7.48
C GLU A 49 6.16 -2.41 8.10
N LEU A 50 6.45 -3.72 8.11
CA LEU A 50 7.75 -4.23 8.54
C LEU A 50 8.82 -3.97 7.46
N VAL A 51 8.50 -4.23 6.19
CA VAL A 51 9.42 -4.06 5.06
C VAL A 51 9.78 -2.58 4.83
N ASN A 52 8.85 -1.66 5.05
CA ASN A 52 9.09 -0.23 4.88
C ASN A 52 9.97 0.39 5.97
N LYS A 53 10.32 -0.36 7.04
CA LYS A 53 11.28 0.09 8.07
C LYS A 53 12.73 -0.13 7.65
N PHE A 54 12.99 -0.94 6.64
CA PHE A 54 14.33 -1.12 6.10
C PHE A 54 14.69 0.11 5.27
N SER A 55 15.88 0.66 5.51
CA SER A 55 16.41 1.78 4.72
C SER A 55 16.71 1.32 3.29
N ILE A 56 16.21 2.07 2.31
CA ILE A 56 16.54 1.84 0.91
C ILE A 56 17.93 2.46 0.64
N PRO A 57 18.91 1.69 0.15
CA PRO A 57 20.21 2.25 -0.22
C PRO A 57 20.06 3.21 -1.41
N GLU A 58 20.89 4.27 -1.45
CA GLU A 58 20.90 5.21 -2.59
C GLU A 58 21.33 4.52 -3.89
N GLU A 59 22.21 3.52 -3.78
CA GLU A 59 22.62 2.63 -4.87
C GLU A 59 21.80 1.34 -4.80
N ILE A 60 20.79 1.23 -5.67
CA ILE A 60 19.96 0.03 -5.81
C ILE A 60 20.64 -0.91 -6.81
N GLU A 61 20.89 -2.16 -6.42
CA GLU A 61 21.31 -3.19 -7.38
C GLU A 61 20.26 -3.31 -8.48
N ILE A 62 20.71 -3.23 -9.74
CA ILE A 62 19.84 -3.28 -10.91
C ILE A 62 19.00 -4.56 -10.82
N ALA A 63 17.67 -4.44 -10.92
CA ALA A 63 16.81 -5.61 -11.05
C ALA A 63 17.33 -6.50 -12.19
N PRO A 64 17.15 -7.84 -12.11
CA PRO A 64 17.59 -8.74 -13.16
C PRO A 64 17.03 -8.25 -14.50
N ILE A 65 17.94 -7.99 -15.45
CA ILE A 65 17.58 -7.61 -16.81
C ILE A 65 16.92 -8.84 -17.43
N PHE A 66 15.69 -8.70 -17.91
CA PHE A 66 15.04 -9.76 -18.65
C PHE A 66 15.79 -9.98 -19.97
N GLU A 67 16.49 -11.11 -20.09
CA GLU A 67 17.07 -11.58 -21.35
C GLU A 67 16.05 -12.52 -22.03
N PRO A 68 15.63 -12.21 -23.28
CA PRO A 68 14.58 -12.96 -24.00
C PRO A 68 15.00 -14.34 -24.47
#